data_AF-A0A946JE91-F1
#
_entry.id   AF-A0A946JE91-F1
#
_cell.length_a   1.000
_cell.length_b   1.000
_cell.length_c   1.000
_cell.angle_alpha   90.00
_cell.angle_beta   90.00
_cell.angle_gamma   90.00
#
_symmetry.space_group_name_H-M   'P 1'
#
loop_
_entity.id
_entity.type
_entity.pdbx_description
1 polymer ?
#
loop_
_entity_poly.entity_id
_entity_poly.type
_entity_poly.pdbx_seq_one_letter_code
_entity_poly.pdbx_strand_id
1 'polypeptide(L)' 'METKDSVGNVLNDGDTIIVAKTLKVKGMSKTLKRGDKIKNIRTIADP' A
#
# COMPACT_ATOMS: atom_id res chain seq x y z
N MET A 1 1.89 14.58 -8.66
CA MET A 1 0.68 13.74 -8.55
C MET A 1 0.51 13.33 -7.10
N GLU A 2 -0.71 13.36 -6.57
CA GLU A 2 -0.99 12.90 -5.20
C GLU A 2 -1.10 11.38 -5.19
N THR A 3 -0.42 10.70 -4.25
CA THR A 3 -0.58 9.25 -4.07
C THR A 3 -1.90 8.98 -3.37
N LYS A 4 -2.82 8.29 -4.05
CA LYS A 4 -4.15 7.96 -3.53
C LYS A 4 -4.31 6.46 -3.33
N ASP A 5 -5.13 6.09 -2.36
CA ASP A 5 -5.55 4.71 -2.18
C ASP A 5 -6.68 4.30 -3.15
N SER A 6 -7.13 3.04 -3.07
CA SER A 6 -8.22 2.52 -3.90
C SER A 6 -9.59 3.17 -3.62
N VAL A 7 -9.73 3.93 -2.54
CA VAL A 7 -10.98 4.57 -2.10
C VAL A 7 -10.96 6.09 -2.42
N GLY A 8 -9.82 6.62 -2.85
CA GLY A 8 -9.63 8.02 -3.23
C GLY A 8 -9.04 8.90 -2.12
N ASN A 9 -8.61 8.31 -0.99
CA ASN A 9 -7.96 9.05 0.08
C ASN A 9 -6.51 9.39 -0.31
N VAL A 10 -6.10 10.63 -0.06
CA VAL A 10 -4.70 11.05 -0.21
C VAL A 10 -3.88 10.44 0.92
N LEU A 11 -2.81 9.74 0.57
CA LEU A 11 -1.89 9.11 1.52
C LEU A 11 -0.70 10.02 1.78
N ASN A 12 -0.23 10.01 3.03
CA ASN A 12 0.96 10.73 3.45
C ASN A 12 2.01 9.76 4.03
N ASP A 13 3.23 10.27 4.17
CA ASP A 13 4.31 9.54 4.83
C ASP A 13 3.98 9.26 6.29
N GLY A 14 4.28 8.04 6.74
CA GLY A 14 3.99 7.57 8.09
C GLY A 14 2.62 6.92 8.24
N ASP A 15 1.75 6.97 7.23
CA ASP A 15 0.41 6.41 7.31
C ASP A 15 0.40 4.88 7.43
N THR A 16 -0.76 4.36 7.84
CA THR A 16 -1.03 2.94 7.92
C THR A 16 -2.16 2.58 6.96
N ILE A 17 -1.89 1.62 6.08
CA ILE A 17 -2.85 1.14 5.08
C ILE A 17 -3.17 -0.34 5.28
N ILE A 18 -4.26 -0.78 4.67
CA ILE A 18 -4.68 -2.17 4.67
C ILE A 18 -4.72 -2.68 3.22
N VAL A 19 -4.18 -3.87 3.01
CA VAL A 19 -4.19 -4.54 1.71
C VAL A 19 -5.63 -4.87 1.31
N ALA A 20 -6.13 -4.22 0.27
CA ALA A 20 -7.52 -4.38 -0.19
C ALA A 20 -7.77 -5.73 -0.91
N LYS A 21 -6.75 -6.28 -1.58
CA LYS A 21 -6.83 -7.55 -2.33
C LYS A 21 -5.56 -8.36 -2.11
N THR A 22 -5.68 -9.68 -2.11
CA THR A 22 -4.52 -10.57 -2.00
C THR A 22 -3.65 -10.45 -3.25
N LEU A 23 -2.36 -10.18 -3.06
CA LEU A 23 -1.38 -9.98 -4.12
C LEU A 23 -0.20 -10.94 -3.93
N LYS A 24 0.10 -11.70 -4.98
CA LYS A 24 1.32 -12.50 -5.06
C LYS A 24 2.42 -11.64 -5.66
N VAL A 25 3.38 -11.23 -4.84
CA VAL A 25 4.50 -10.39 -5.30
C VAL A 25 5.58 -11.27 -5.92
N LYS A 26 6.02 -10.92 -7.13
CA LYS A 26 7.12 -11.63 -7.79
C LYS A 26 8.41 -11.42 -6.99
N GLY A 27 9.15 -12.51 -6.74
CA GLY A 27 10.43 -12.45 -6.02
C GLY A 27 10.31 -12.42 -4.49
N MET A 28 9.09 -12.43 -3.93
CA MET A 28 8.85 -12.52 -2.49
C MET A 28 8.14 -13.85 -2.18
N SER A 29 8.67 -14.61 -1.22
CA SER A 29 8.05 -15.89 -0.79
C SER A 29 6.73 -15.67 -0.05
N LYS A 30 6.51 -14.46 0.47
CA LYS A 30 5.29 -14.08 1.18
C LYS A 30 4.28 -13.45 0.22
N THR A 31 3.06 -13.98 0.27
CA THR A 31 1.89 -13.38 -0.38
C THR A 31 1.31 -12.32 0.54
N LEU A 32 1.03 -11.12 0.02
CA LEU A 32 0.29 -10.08 0.73
C LEU A 32 -1.18 -10.49 0.72
N LYS A 33 -1.76 -10.77 1.88
CA LYS A 33 -3.15 -11.19 1.98
C LYS A 33 -4.04 -9.97 2.17
N ARG A 34 -5.27 -10.06 1.66
CA ARG A 34 -6.31 -9.08 1.99
C ARG A 34 -6.45 -8.96 3.51
N GLY A 35 -6.46 -7.73 4.01
CA GLY A 35 -6.54 -7.43 5.44
C GLY A 35 -5.19 -7.27 6.13
N ASP A 36 -4.06 -7.57 5.47
CA ASP A 36 -2.73 -7.29 6.01
C ASP A 36 -2.56 -5.78 6.22
N LYS A 37 -2.13 -5.40 7.43
CA LYS A 37 -1.90 -4.00 7.82
C LYS A 37 -0.43 -3.64 7.58
N ILE A 38 -0.19 -2.62 6.76
CA ILE A 38 1.14 -2.07 6.48
C ILE A 38 1.22 -0.70 7.14
N LYS A 39 2.18 -0.54 8.06
CA LYS A 39 2.36 0.68 8.85
C LYS A 39 3.58 1.45 8.34
N ASN A 40 3.61 2.75 8.62
CA ASN A 40 4.74 3.63 8.35
C ASN A 40 5.15 3.61 6.86
N ILE A 41 4.16 3.77 5.98
CA ILE A 41 4.43 3.83 4.55
C ILE A 41 5.21 5.10 4.19
N ARG A 42 5.94 5.05 3.08
CA ARG A 42 6.52 6.24 2.46
C ARG A 42 5.91 6.37 1.07
N THR A 43 5.32 7.52 0.81
CA THR A 43 4.87 7.92 -0.52
C THR A 43 6.09 8.27 -1.36
N ILE A 44 6.07 7.84 -2.62
CA ILE A 44 7.09 8.23 -3.59
C ILE A 44 6.45 9.22 -4.55
N ALA A 45 7.11 10.36 -4.75
CA ALA A 45 6.72 11.31 -5.77
C ALA A 45 7.35 10.87 -7.10
N ASP A 46 6.81 9.83 -7.72
CA ASP A 46 7.21 9.42 -9.06
C ASP A 46 6.02 9.64 -10.02
N PRO A 47 6.19 10.40 -11.13
CA PRO A 47 5.13 10.70 -12.10
C PRO A 47 4.74 9.52 -12.99
#